data_AF-A0A8C0S499-F1
#
_entry.id   AF-A0A8C0S499-F1
#
_cell.length_a   1.000
_cell.length_b   1.000
_cell.length_c   1.000
_cell.angle_alpha   90.00
_cell.angle_beta   90.00
_cell.angle_gamma   90.00
#
_symmetry.space_group_name_H-M   'P 1'
#
loop_
_entity.id
_entity.type
_entity.pdbx_description
1 polymer ?
#
loop_
_entity_poly.entity_id
_entity_poly.type
_entity_poly.pdbx_seq_one_letter_code
_entity_poly.pdbx_strand_id
1 'polypeptide(L)'
;MDCSWRIFFLLALATGVHSEVQLVQSAAEVKKPGASVKVSCKTSGYTFTDYYMHWVQQAPGAGLDWMGRIDPEDGATSYAQKFQGRVTLTQTHPQAQPTWS
;
A
#
# COMPACT_ATOMS: atom_id res chain seq x y z
N MET A 1 3.58 -36.36 38.49
CA MET A 1 3.43 -35.02 37.89
C MET A 1 4.69 -34.75 37.09
N ASP A 2 4.65 -35.33 35.92
CA ASP A 2 5.71 -35.64 34.97
C ASP A 2 6.21 -34.36 34.28
N CYS A 3 7.54 -34.23 34.22
CA CYS A 3 8.23 -33.08 33.60
C CYS A 3 7.79 -32.85 32.14
N SER A 4 7.31 -33.92 31.50
CA SER A 4 6.78 -33.94 30.14
C SER A 4 5.60 -32.98 29.94
N TRP A 5 4.70 -32.83 30.92
CA TRP A 5 3.54 -31.95 30.80
C TRP A 5 3.91 -30.46 30.89
N ARG A 6 4.92 -30.10 31.69
CA ARG A 6 5.33 -28.70 31.88
C ARG A 6 6.02 -28.11 30.65
N ILE A 7 6.76 -28.93 29.89
CA ILE A 7 7.45 -28.49 28.66
C ILE A 7 6.44 -28.19 27.54
N PHE A 8 5.39 -29.00 27.41
CA PHE A 8 4.31 -28.72 26.45
C PHE A 8 3.56 -27.41 26.76
N PHE A 9 3.35 -27.08 28.04
CA PHE A 9 2.70 -25.82 28.43
C PHE A 9 3.55 -24.57 28.12
N LEU A 10 4.88 -24.68 28.12
CA LEU A 10 5.77 -23.54 27.84
C LEU A 10 5.89 -23.23 26.34
N LEU A 11 5.78 -24.23 25.46
CA LEU A 11 5.84 -24.03 24.01
C LEU A 11 4.55 -23.41 23.42
N ALA A 12 3.42 -23.50 24.12
CA ALA A 12 2.13 -22.95 23.66
C ALA A 12 1.98 -21.43 23.84
N LEU A 13 2.92 -20.74 24.52
CA LEU A 13 2.79 -19.32 24.87
C LEU A 13 3.49 -18.36 23.89
N ALA A 14 4.15 -18.87 22.85
CA ALA A 14 4.99 -18.07 21.95
C ALA A 14 4.34 -17.72 20.60
N THR A 15 3.02 -17.77 20.46
CA THR A 15 2.36 -17.26 19.23
C THR A 15 2.08 -15.77 19.39
N GLY A 16 3.11 -14.94 19.20
CA GLY A 16 2.92 -13.51 19.00
C GLY A 16 2.22 -13.25 17.66
N VAL A 17 1.10 -12.53 17.66
CA VAL A 17 0.48 -12.02 16.44
C VAL A 17 1.26 -10.77 16.02
N HIS A 18 2.04 -10.87 14.94
CA HIS A 18 2.72 -9.73 14.36
C HIS A 18 1.76 -9.01 13.40
N SER A 19 1.31 -7.80 13.75
CA SER A 19 0.54 -6.97 12.84
C SER A 19 1.51 -6.28 11.87
N GLU A 20 1.49 -6.68 10.60
CA GLU A 20 2.30 -6.07 9.52
C GLU A 20 1.44 -5.14 8.66
N VAL A 21 2.03 -4.00 8.25
CA VAL A 21 1.41 -3.09 7.27
C VAL A 21 1.70 -3.60 5.87
N GLN A 22 0.66 -3.81 5.07
CA GLN A 22 0.80 -4.30 3.70
C GLN A 22 0.27 -3.31 2.68
N LEU A 23 1.04 -3.09 1.63
CA LEU A 23 0.62 -2.34 0.44
C LEU A 23 0.26 -3.33 -0.65
N VAL A 24 -1.03 -3.39 -1.00
CA VAL A 24 -1.55 -4.31 -2.01
C VAL A 24 -1.90 -3.53 -3.26
N GLN A 25 -1.22 -3.85 -4.36
CA GLN A 25 -1.45 -3.23 -5.66
C GLN A 25 -2.49 -3.99 -6.49
N SER A 26 -3.14 -3.30 -7.43
CA SER A 26 -3.98 -3.93 -8.45
C SER A 26 -3.18 -4.92 -9.29
N ALA A 27 -3.85 -5.95 -9.82
CA ALA A 27 -3.24 -6.92 -10.69
C ALA A 27 -2.61 -6.28 -11.95
N ALA A 28 -1.59 -6.95 -12.50
CA ALA A 28 -0.96 -6.54 -13.74
C ALA A 28 -1.96 -6.55 -14.91
N GLU A 29 -1.90 -5.53 -15.76
CA GLU A 29 -2.79 -5.38 -16.90
C GLU A 29 -2.00 -5.12 -18.18
N VAL A 30 -2.41 -5.76 -19.28
CA VAL A 30 -1.86 -5.52 -20.62
C VAL A 30 -2.81 -4.59 -21.37
N LYS A 31 -2.31 -3.45 -21.85
CA LYS A 31 -3.06 -2.46 -22.61
C LYS A 31 -2.46 -2.26 -24.00
N LYS A 32 -3.30 -1.81 -24.94
CA LYS A 32 -2.84 -1.36 -26.26
C LYS A 32 -2.03 -0.05 -26.11
N PRO A 33 -1.04 0.21 -27.00
CA PRO A 33 -0.35 1.50 -27.03
C PRO A 33 -1.33 2.67 -27.13
N GLY A 34 -1.11 3.72 -26.33
CA GLY A 34 -1.97 4.91 -26.28
C GLY A 34 -3.21 4.81 -25.38
N ALA A 35 -3.54 3.63 -24.86
CA ALA A 35 -4.57 3.48 -23.84
C ALA A 35 -4.03 3.81 -22.43
N SER A 36 -4.88 4.40 -21.59
CA SER A 36 -4.54 4.65 -20.18
C SER A 36 -4.70 3.38 -19.34
N VAL A 37 -3.83 3.22 -18.35
CA VAL A 37 -3.92 2.19 -17.32
C VAL A 37 -4.20 2.85 -15.96
N LYS A 38 -4.97 2.18 -15.12
CA LYS A 38 -5.19 2.62 -13.73
C LYS A 38 -4.59 1.58 -12.80
N VAL A 39 -3.58 1.99 -12.04
CA VAL A 39 -3.00 1.18 -10.96
C VAL A 39 -3.55 1.70 -9.64
N SER A 40 -4.03 0.80 -8.78
CA SER A 40 -4.44 1.15 -7.41
C SER A 40 -3.51 0.52 -6.39
N CYS A 41 -3.37 1.16 -5.23
CA CYS A 41 -2.67 0.63 -4.09
C CYS A 41 -3.55 0.82 -2.85
N LYS A 42 -3.78 -0.26 -2.09
CA LYS A 42 -4.55 -0.26 -0.85
C LYS A 42 -3.65 -0.65 0.30
N THR A 43 -3.75 0.05 1.42
CA THR A 43 -3.10 -0.34 2.67
C THR A 43 -3.98 -1.31 3.46
N SER A 44 -3.37 -2.36 4.01
CA SER A 44 -3.97 -3.28 4.97
C SER A 44 -3.21 -3.18 6.28
N GLY A 45 -3.91 -3.20 7.41
CA GLY A 45 -3.32 -3.02 8.74
C GLY A 45 -2.84 -1.59 9.05
N TYR A 46 -3.09 -0.62 8.15
CA TYR A 46 -2.72 0.78 8.32
C TYR A 46 -3.70 1.70 7.59
N THR A 47 -4.09 2.79 8.24
CA THR A 47 -4.81 3.89 7.60
C THR A 47 -3.78 4.88 7.07
N PHE A 48 -3.87 5.20 5.79
CA PHE A 48 -2.95 6.12 5.15
C PHE A 48 -3.15 7.57 5.66
N THR A 49 -2.42 7.94 6.72
CA THR A 49 -2.57 9.22 7.45
C THR A 49 -1.28 10.02 7.61
N ASP A 50 -0.11 9.36 7.75
CA ASP A 50 1.11 10.05 8.22
C ASP A 50 2.31 9.88 7.27
N TYR A 51 2.24 8.93 6.35
CA TYR A 51 3.33 8.63 5.42
C TYR A 51 2.99 8.99 3.99
N TYR A 52 3.93 9.62 3.28
CA TYR A 52 3.81 9.90 1.86
C TYR A 52 3.73 8.62 1.02
N MET A 53 2.79 8.56 0.08
CA MET A 53 2.75 7.49 -0.93
C MET A 53 3.56 7.91 -2.13
N HIS A 54 4.72 7.27 -2.33
CA HIS A 54 5.55 7.50 -3.50
C HIS A 54 5.18 6.52 -4.62
N TRP A 55 5.07 7.04 -5.84
CA TRP A 55 4.90 6.25 -7.05
C TRP A 55 6.19 6.23 -7.86
N VAL A 56 6.63 5.04 -8.23
CA VAL A 56 7.86 4.80 -8.99
C VAL A 56 7.57 3.86 -10.15
N GLN A 57 8.23 4.08 -11.28
CA GLN A 57 8.19 3.19 -12.44
C GLN A 57 9.57 2.56 -12.62
N GLN A 58 9.59 1.25 -12.92
CA GLN A 58 10.80 0.56 -13.33
C GLN A 58 10.55 -0.10 -14.68
N ALA A 59 11.33 0.28 -15.68
CA ALA A 59 11.34 -0.42 -16.97
C ALA A 59 12.36 -1.58 -16.94
N PRO A 60 12.18 -2.65 -17.73
CA PRO A 60 13.15 -3.73 -17.81
C PRO A 60 14.54 -3.22 -18.16
N GLY A 61 15.54 -3.52 -17.34
CA GLY A 61 16.93 -3.08 -17.53
C GLY A 61 17.20 -1.60 -17.20
N ALA A 62 16.21 -0.84 -16.74
CA ALA A 62 16.36 0.55 -16.35
C ALA A 62 16.36 0.70 -14.81
N GLY A 63 16.81 1.88 -14.36
CA GLY A 63 16.71 2.29 -12.96
C GLY A 63 15.27 2.60 -12.54
N LEU A 64 15.12 2.96 -11.26
CA LEU A 64 13.86 3.46 -10.71
C LEU A 64 13.64 4.91 -11.16
N ASP A 65 12.53 5.15 -11.86
CA ASP A 65 12.05 6.49 -12.21
C ASP A 65 10.99 6.92 -11.21
N TRP A 66 11.28 7.96 -10.42
CA TRP A 66 10.27 8.54 -9.53
C TRP A 66 9.21 9.30 -10.33
N MET A 67 7.94 8.99 -10.10
CA MET A 67 6.80 9.58 -10.82
C MET A 67 6.20 10.75 -10.06
N GLY A 68 6.04 10.59 -8.74
CA GLY A 68 5.39 11.56 -7.89
C GLY A 68 5.13 11.02 -6.49
N ARG A 69 4.49 11.85 -5.65
CA ARG A 69 4.01 11.45 -4.33
C ARG A 69 2.65 12.07 -4.04
N ILE A 70 1.92 11.45 -3.10
CA ILE A 70 0.67 11.97 -2.55
C ILE A 70 0.87 12.23 -1.05
N ASP A 71 0.49 13.42 -0.61
CA ASP A 71 0.40 13.80 0.81
C ASP A 71 -0.83 13.15 1.45
N PRO A 72 -0.68 12.33 2.50
CA PRO A 72 -1.81 11.67 3.14
C PRO A 72 -2.77 12.64 3.85
N GLU A 73 -2.32 13.84 4.23
CA GLU A 73 -3.11 14.79 5.04
C GLU A 73 -4.19 15.49 4.21
N ASP A 74 -3.81 16.04 3.06
CA ASP A 74 -4.68 16.86 2.20
C ASP A 74 -4.83 16.31 0.77
N GLY A 75 -4.14 15.21 0.44
CA GLY A 75 -4.13 14.63 -0.90
C GLY A 75 -3.31 15.44 -1.90
N ALA A 76 -2.49 16.40 -1.47
CA ALA A 76 -1.66 17.20 -2.35
C ALA A 76 -0.68 16.31 -3.12
N THR A 77 -0.49 16.62 -4.40
CA THR A 77 0.34 15.82 -5.30
C THR A 77 1.53 16.61 -5.81
N SER A 78 2.69 15.95 -5.86
CA SER A 78 3.88 16.47 -6.53
C SER A 78 4.36 15.46 -7.57
N TYR A 79 4.81 15.96 -8.72
CA TYR A 79 5.18 15.14 -9.87
C TYR A 79 6.64 15.38 -10.28
N ALA A 80 7.29 14.34 -10.78
CA ALA A 80 8.49 14.52 -11.57
C ALA A 80 8.15 15.14 -12.93
N GLN A 81 9.03 16.00 -13.44
CA GLN A 81 8.80 16.76 -14.68
C GLN A 81 8.49 15.86 -15.89
N LYS A 82 9.10 14.67 -15.96
CA LYS A 82 8.84 13.66 -17.02
C LYS A 82 7.40 13.16 -17.07
N PHE A 83 6.70 13.16 -15.94
CA PHE A 83 5.36 12.57 -15.78
C PHE A 83 4.26 13.62 -15.66
N GLN A 84 4.63 14.91 -15.60
CA GLN A 84 3.68 16.02 -15.53
C GLN A 84 2.77 16.03 -16.77
N GLY A 85 1.46 16.08 -16.55
CA GLY A 85 0.44 16.03 -17.62
C GLY A 85 0.22 14.64 -18.25
N ARG A 86 0.93 13.60 -17.82
CA ARG A 86 0.77 12.21 -18.32
C ARG A 86 0.21 11.26 -17.27
N VAL A 87 0.44 11.57 -16.00
CA VAL A 87 0.00 10.77 -14.86
C VAL A 87 -0.92 11.62 -13.99
N THR A 88 -1.96 10.99 -13.44
CA THR A 88 -2.84 11.57 -12.44
C THR A 88 -2.76 10.73 -11.19
N LEU A 89 -2.31 11.34 -10.09
CA LEU A 89 -2.26 10.70 -8.78
C LEU A 89 -3.48 11.14 -7.97
N THR A 90 -4.19 10.19 -7.37
CA THR A 90 -5.35 10.46 -6.51
C THR A 90 -5.37 9.53 -5.32
N GLN A 91 -5.98 10.01 -4.24
CA GLN A 91 -6.22 9.26 -3.01
C GLN A 91 -7.72 9.18 -2.75
N THR A 92 -8.16 8.06 -2.18
CA THR A 92 -9.55 7.86 -1.81
C THR A 92 -9.60 7.24 -0.43
N HIS A 93 -10.32 7.89 0.47
CA HIS A 93 -10.67 7.32 1.77
C HIS A 93 -12.00 6.60 1.64
N PRO A 94 -12.16 5.39 2.20
CA PRO A 94 -13.49 4.83 2.37
C PRO A 94 -14.30 5.82 3.20
N GLN A 95 -15.40 6.35 2.66
CA GLN A 95 -16.33 7.13 3.48
C GLN A 95 -16.83 6.22 4.60
N ALA A 96 -16.66 6.63 5.86
CA ALA A 96 -17.40 6.01 6.95
C ALA A 96 -18.89 6.18 6.61
N GLN A 97 -19.63 5.08 6.42
CA GLN A 97 -21.08 5.16 6.31
C GLN A 97 -21.59 5.79 7.61
N PRO A 98 -22.42 6.85 7.57
CA PRO A 98 -23.08 7.33 8.77
C PRO A 98 -24.03 6.23 9.25
N THR A 99 -23.64 5.50 10.28
CA THR A 99 -24.54 4.62 11.03
C THR A 99 -25.41 5.52 11.90
N TRP A 100 -26.55 5.96 11.37
CA TRP A 100 -27.65 6.44 12.21
C TRP A 100 -28.31 5.20 12.83
N SER A 101 -28.18 5.05 14.15
CA SER A 101 -28.97 4.13 14.98
C SER A 101 -29.99 4.90 15.78
#